data_AF-A0A4Q1AHZ3-F1
#
_entry.id   AF-A0A4Q1AHZ3-F1
#
_cell.length_a   1.000
_cell.length_b   1.000
_cell.length_c   1.000
_cell.angle_alpha   90.00
_cell.angle_beta   90.00
_cell.angle_gamma   90.00
#
_symmetry.space_group_name_H-M   'P 1'
#
loop_
_entity.id
_entity.type
_entity.pdbx_description
1 polymer ?
#
loop_
_entity_poly.entity_id
_entity_poly.type
_entity_poly.pdbx_seq_one_letter_code
_entity_poly.pdbx_strand_id
1 'polypeptide(L)'
;MDYIKQLEELVKEDVLVEVNENIREIRAELSKKSTNDLKEELEYMKQIKQYFDEVLADIANNTISQEEALDIIEGLEDMRAENQEV
;
A
#
# COMPACT_ATOMS: atom_id res chain seq x y z
N MET A 1 18.61 0.13 13.98
CA MET A 1 17.66 -0.61 13.12
C MET A 1 17.82 -0.07 11.72
N ASP A 2 17.62 -0.92 10.70
CA ASP A 2 17.55 -0.45 9.31
C ASP A 2 16.08 -0.31 8.94
N TYR A 3 15.55 0.89 9.03
CA TYR A 3 14.14 1.19 8.77
C TYR A 3 13.82 1.12 7.28
N ILE A 4 14.78 1.49 6.42
CA ILE A 4 14.62 1.36 4.97
C ILE A 4 14.39 -0.10 4.57
N LYS A 5 15.20 -1.02 5.11
CA LYS A 5 15.03 -2.45 4.85
C LYS A 5 13.71 -2.99 5.41
N GLN A 6 13.35 -2.61 6.62
CA GLN A 6 12.07 -3.01 7.22
C GLN A 6 10.87 -2.51 6.41
N LEU A 7 10.91 -1.26 5.96
CA LEU A 7 9.87 -0.69 5.10
C LEU A 7 9.78 -1.44 3.77
N GLU A 8 10.92 -1.77 3.16
CA GLU A 8 10.95 -2.54 1.92
C GLU A 8 10.28 -3.91 2.07
N GLU A 9 10.61 -4.64 3.14
CA GLU A 9 10.02 -5.96 3.44
C GLU A 9 8.52 -5.82 3.72
N LEU A 10 8.11 -4.87 4.58
CA LEU A 10 6.70 -4.63 4.93
C LEU A 10 5.86 -4.28 3.69
N VAL A 11 6.35 -3.37 2.85
CA VAL A 11 5.62 -2.94 1.66
C VAL A 11 5.49 -4.07 0.65
N LYS A 12 6.54 -4.86 0.42
CA LYS A 12 6.54 -5.94 -0.58
C LYS A 12 5.78 -7.18 -0.14
N GLU A 13 5.92 -7.57 1.13
CA GLU A 13 5.40 -8.85 1.62
C GLU A 13 4.00 -8.74 2.23
N ASP A 14 3.60 -7.56 2.71
CA ASP A 14 2.32 -7.34 3.40
C ASP A 14 1.44 -6.36 2.59
N VAL A 15 1.82 -5.08 2.53
CA VAL A 15 0.95 -3.99 2.04
C VAL A 15 0.59 -4.15 0.56
N LEU A 16 1.57 -4.31 -0.32
CA LEU A 16 1.30 -4.45 -1.75
C LEU A 16 0.60 -5.77 -2.07
N VAL A 17 0.78 -6.81 -1.28
CA VAL A 17 0.05 -8.08 -1.47
C VAL A 17 -1.44 -7.83 -1.27
N GLU A 18 -1.81 -7.25 -0.13
CA GLU A 18 -3.21 -6.94 0.20
C GLU A 18 -3.83 -5.95 -0.81
N VAL A 19 -3.12 -4.88 -1.15
CA VAL A 19 -3.59 -3.90 -2.15
C VAL A 19 -3.82 -4.56 -3.52
N ASN A 20 -2.91 -5.44 -3.96
CA ASN A 20 -3.08 -6.14 -5.24
C ASN A 20 -4.23 -7.16 -5.23
N GLU A 21 -4.47 -7.82 -4.09
CA GLU A 21 -5.62 -8.72 -3.92
C GLU A 21 -6.94 -7.92 -3.98
N ASN A 22 -7.05 -6.83 -3.22
CA ASN A 22 -8.20 -5.93 -3.27
C ASN A 22 -8.47 -5.41 -4.70
N ILE A 23 -7.42 -4.98 -5.42
CA ILE A 23 -7.55 -4.55 -6.83
C ILE A 23 -8.08 -5.68 -7.71
N ARG A 24 -7.63 -6.93 -7.50
CA ARG A 24 -8.11 -8.09 -8.27
C ARG A 24 -9.58 -8.39 -7.98
N GLU A 25 -9.99 -8.32 -6.72
CA GLU A 25 -11.37 -8.55 -6.31
C GLU A 25 -12.31 -7.50 -6.90
N ILE A 26 -11.97 -6.21 -6.77
CA ILE A 26 -12.76 -5.12 -7.37
C ILE A 26 -12.85 -5.27 -8.88
N ARG A 27 -11.75 -5.66 -9.57
CA ARG A 27 -11.78 -5.94 -11.01
C ARG A 27 -12.68 -7.13 -11.36
N ALA A 28 -12.67 -8.19 -10.55
CA ALA A 28 -13.54 -9.35 -10.74
C ALA A 28 -15.02 -8.95 -10.55
N GLU A 29 -15.33 -8.12 -9.56
CA GLU A 29 -16.66 -7.55 -9.36
C GLU A 29 -17.09 -6.65 -10.52
N LEU A 30 -16.23 -5.74 -10.97
CA LEU A 30 -16.48 -4.87 -12.13
C LEU A 30 -16.77 -5.65 -13.41
N SER A 31 -16.16 -6.83 -13.58
CA SER A 31 -16.42 -7.71 -14.72
C SER A 31 -17.84 -8.30 -14.71
N LYS A 32 -18.44 -8.43 -13.52
CA LYS A 32 -19.82 -8.92 -13.32
C LYS A 32 -20.83 -7.77 -13.30
N LYS A 33 -20.46 -6.62 -12.70
CA LYS A 33 -21.31 -5.45 -12.53
C LYS A 33 -20.47 -4.18 -12.59
N SER A 34 -20.57 -3.43 -13.69
CA SER A 34 -19.89 -2.15 -13.84
C SER A 34 -20.68 -1.02 -13.18
N THR A 35 -20.38 -0.69 -11.93
CA THR A 35 -20.88 0.53 -11.25
C THR A 35 -19.81 1.62 -11.23
N ASN A 36 -20.20 2.87 -11.00
CA ASN A 36 -19.25 3.96 -10.81
C ASN A 36 -18.54 3.83 -9.46
N ASP A 37 -19.25 3.40 -8.41
CA ASP A 37 -18.69 3.19 -7.08
C ASP A 37 -17.49 2.24 -7.11
N LEU A 38 -17.62 1.08 -7.76
CA LEU A 38 -16.52 0.10 -7.88
C LEU A 38 -15.35 0.64 -8.72
N LYS A 39 -15.59 1.57 -9.65
CA LYS A 39 -14.51 2.20 -10.42
C LYS A 39 -13.75 3.21 -9.58
N GLU A 40 -14.46 3.97 -8.75
CA GLU A 40 -13.87 4.92 -7.80
C GLU A 40 -13.05 4.17 -6.75
N GLU A 41 -13.58 3.06 -6.20
CA GLU A 41 -12.83 2.18 -5.29
C GLU A 41 -11.58 1.59 -5.95
N LEU A 42 -11.69 1.13 -7.20
CA LEU A 42 -10.53 0.62 -7.94
C LEU A 42 -9.47 1.71 -8.17
N GLU A 43 -9.90 2.94 -8.44
CA GLU A 43 -9.00 4.08 -8.66
C GLU A 43 -8.28 4.45 -7.36
N TYR A 44 -9.00 4.49 -6.24
CA TYR A 44 -8.43 4.69 -4.92
C TYR A 44 -7.37 3.63 -4.59
N MET A 45 -7.67 2.33 -4.78
CA MET A 45 -6.69 1.27 -4.52
C MET A 45 -5.45 1.36 -5.42
N LYS A 46 -5.62 1.81 -6.67
CA LYS A 46 -4.47 2.05 -7.57
C LYS A 46 -3.60 3.21 -7.11
N GLN A 47 -4.20 4.27 -6.55
CA GLN A 47 -3.44 5.40 -6.00
C GLN A 47 -2.61 4.95 -4.79
N ILE A 48 -3.18 4.14 -3.89
CA ILE A 48 -2.44 3.51 -2.79
C ILE A 48 -1.29 2.68 -3.34
N LYS A 49 -1.56 1.82 -4.33
CA LYS A 49 -0.51 1.01 -4.96
C LYS A 49 0.61 1.89 -5.53
N GLN A 50 0.26 2.95 -6.25
CA GLN A 50 1.23 3.85 -6.87
C GLN A 50 2.11 4.53 -5.81
N TYR A 51 1.53 5.01 -4.71
CA TYR A 51 2.28 5.59 -3.61
C TYR A 51 3.35 4.62 -3.10
N PHE A 52 2.99 3.37 -2.82
CA PHE A 52 3.95 2.38 -2.34
C PHE A 52 4.95 1.91 -3.41
N ASP A 53 4.57 1.89 -4.69
CA ASP A 53 5.52 1.66 -5.79
C ASP A 53 6.57 2.78 -5.86
N GLU A 54 6.17 4.04 -5.64
CA GLU A 54 7.07 5.20 -5.58
C GLU A 54 8.01 5.10 -4.37
N VAL A 55 7.50 4.75 -3.20
CA VAL A 55 8.32 4.48 -2.00
C VAL A 55 9.38 3.40 -2.29
N LEU A 56 9.01 2.29 -2.93
CA LEU A 56 9.98 1.25 -3.31
C LEU A 56 11.02 1.76 -4.33
N ALA A 57 10.60 2.63 -5.25
CA ALA A 57 11.53 3.26 -6.19
C ALA A 57 12.52 4.18 -5.46
N ASP A 58 12.06 4.93 -4.45
CA ASP A 58 12.92 5.79 -3.65
C ASP A 58 13.91 5.00 -2.79
N ILE A 59 13.47 3.87 -2.23
CA ILE A 59 14.36 2.90 -1.57
C ILE A 59 15.43 2.41 -2.54
N ALA A 60 15.04 1.97 -3.75
CA ALA A 60 15.98 1.46 -4.75
C ALA A 60 16.99 2.52 -5.23
N ASN A 61 16.56 3.77 -5.32
CA ASN A 61 17.39 4.91 -5.71
C ASN A 61 18.21 5.49 -4.56
N ASN A 62 18.05 4.98 -3.33
CA ASN A 62 18.64 5.55 -2.10
C ASN A 62 18.27 7.03 -1.90
N THR A 63 17.07 7.42 -2.32
CA THR A 63 16.55 8.79 -2.19
C THR A 63 15.70 8.99 -0.94
N ILE A 64 15.40 7.92 -0.20
CA ILE A 64 14.70 7.94 1.08
C ILE A 64 15.67 7.90 2.27
N SER A 65 15.39 8.69 3.29
CA SER A 65 16.12 8.67 4.55
C SER A 65 15.56 7.65 5.55
N GLN A 66 16.35 7.34 6.59
CA GLN A 66 15.90 6.46 7.67
C GLN A 66 14.74 7.07 8.49
N GLU A 67 14.67 8.40 8.57
CA GLU A 67 13.57 9.11 9.25
C GLU A 67 12.29 9.00 8.43
N GLU A 68 12.34 9.29 7.13
CA GLU A 68 11.19 9.11 6.23
C GLU A 68 10.71 7.66 6.19
N ALA A 69 11.63 6.69 6.20
CA ALA A 69 11.26 5.29 6.25
C ALA A 69 10.54 4.93 7.55
N LEU A 70 10.97 5.51 8.68
CA LEU A 70 10.33 5.31 9.98
C LEU A 70 8.93 5.94 10.02
N ASP A 71 8.78 7.19 9.56
CA ASP A 71 7.47 7.88 9.47
C ASP A 71 6.45 7.06 8.67
N ILE A 72 6.87 6.45 7.55
CA ILE A 72 5.99 5.61 6.73
C ILE A 72 5.63 4.31 7.46
N ILE A 73 6.58 3.67 8.14
CA ILE A 73 6.32 2.46 8.94
C ILE A 73 5.32 2.78 10.06
N GLU A 74 5.53 3.85 10.81
CA GLU A 74 4.63 4.26 11.90
C GLU A 74 3.23 4.55 11.35
N GLY A 75 3.12 5.26 10.22
CA GLY A 75 1.84 5.48 9.56
C GLY A 75 1.13 4.20 9.12
N LEU A 76 1.87 3.19 8.64
CA LEU A 76 1.33 1.87 8.31
C LEU A 76 0.87 1.09 9.55
N GLU A 77 1.64 1.15 10.64
CA GLU A 77 1.29 0.50 11.89
C GLU A 77 0.05 1.14 12.53
N ASP A 78 -0.06 2.47 12.50
CA ASP A 78 -1.23 3.20 12.97
C ASP A 78 -2.49 2.79 12.18
N MET A 79 -2.41 2.77 10.84
CA MET A 79 -3.52 2.31 10.00
C MET A 79 -3.92 0.86 10.30
N ARG A 80 -2.96 -0.01 10.63
CA ARG A 80 -3.22 -1.42 10.99
C ARG A 80 -3.83 -1.55 12.38
N ALA A 81 -3.37 -0.75 13.34
CA ALA A 81 -3.86 -0.75 14.71
C ALA A 81 -5.31 -0.25 14.79
N GLU A 82 -5.66 0.82 14.06
CA GLU A 82 -7.05 1.30 13.95
C GLU A 82 -8.00 0.24 13.36
N ASN A 83 -7.49 -0.65 12.51
CA ASN A 83 -8.25 -1.75 11.92
C ASN A 83 -8.34 -2.99 12.85
N GLN A 84 -7.59 -3.03 13.95
CA GLN A 84 -7.57 -4.13 14.94
C GLN A 84 -8.34 -3.85 16.24
N GLU A 85 -8.72 -2.60 16.54
CA GLU A 85 -9.48 -2.24 17.75
C GLU A 85 -11.01 -2.54 17.68
N VAL A 86 -11.43 -3.56 16.92
CA VAL A 86 -12.84 -4.02 16.80
C VAL A 86 -13.08 -5.45 17.29
#